data_AF-A0A2V2F3Y7-F1
#
_entry.id   AF-A0A2V2F3Y7-F1
#
_cell.length_a   1.000
_cell.length_b   1.000
_cell.length_c   1.000
_cell.angle_alpha   90.00
_cell.angle_beta   90.00
_cell.angle_gamma   90.00
#
_symmetry.space_group_name_H-M   'P 1'
#
loop_
_entity.id
_entity.type
_entity.pdbx_description
1 polymer ?
#
loop_
_entity_poly.entity_id
_entity_poly.type
_entity_poly.pdbx_seq_one_letter_code
_entity_poly.pdbx_strand_id
1 'polypeptide(L)'
;MEMALTFNDVTLSPISHQNNLWIRAVELAHALGYAQENSVSRIYRSNSDEFTPDMTQVIEIFDGADSALSTKARIFSLRGCHLVAMFARTPVAKAFRRWVLDVLDKLDAEQHAASSTPTPDDFTGTLSITPSSVADRKPLRALVGSWAKLSNAPFDACWNQLKAAFNLTNIKELPQEWIPDALAWVQAKIDALPKALPPQPERLPLYRNGCFYPPHRDRSRVPGPQEAALLELWQDWTRREAGLRQEFMAMLRELDARRGDLFSYAVSDLGRNADTMFSPQCLLDSLFQSRTEAEQRFRQALEDASLHLRLSLNVAVALGK
;
A
#
# COMPACT_ATOMS: atom_id res chain seq x y z
N MET A 1 0.02 34.83 18.43
CA MET A 1 1.47 34.76 18.74
C MET A 1 2.17 34.56 17.41
N GLU A 2 2.83 35.58 16.88
CA GLU A 2 3.56 35.46 15.61
C GLU A 2 4.81 34.61 15.86
N MET A 3 4.78 33.35 15.42
CA MET A 3 5.97 32.50 15.44
C MET A 3 6.86 32.89 14.25
N ALA A 4 7.81 33.80 14.46
CA ALA A 4 8.80 34.12 13.43
C ALA A 4 9.75 32.93 13.24
N LEU A 5 9.70 32.32 12.05
CA LEU A 5 10.59 31.22 11.68
C LEU A 5 11.83 31.80 10.98
N THR A 6 13.03 31.45 11.42
CA THR A 6 14.28 31.95 10.83
C THR A 6 15.05 30.82 10.14
N PHE A 7 15.49 31.07 8.90
CA PHE A 7 16.33 30.17 8.14
C PHE A 7 17.43 30.97 7.42
N ASN A 8 18.71 30.68 7.69
CA ASN A 8 19.87 31.37 7.10
C ASN A 8 19.75 32.90 7.10
N ASP A 9 19.47 33.49 8.28
CA ASP A 9 19.30 34.93 8.48
C ASP A 9 18.10 35.57 7.75
N VAL A 10 17.24 34.77 7.11
CA VAL A 10 15.96 35.22 6.54
C VAL A 10 14.84 34.95 7.54
N THR A 11 14.17 36.02 7.96
CA THR A 11 12.95 35.96 8.78
C THR A 11 11.75 35.66 7.89
N LEU A 12 11.15 34.48 8.05
CA LEU A 12 9.89 34.12 7.43
C LEU A 12 8.75 34.59 8.33
N SER A 13 7.74 35.22 7.74
CA SER A 13 6.51 35.64 8.43
C SER A 13 5.39 34.65 8.09
N PRO A 14 5.24 33.56 8.86
CA PRO A 14 4.21 32.59 8.56
C PRO A 14 2.82 33.16 8.84
N ILE A 15 1.93 32.92 7.90
CA ILE A 15 0.51 33.25 7.99
C ILE A 15 -0.19 32.06 8.62
N SER A 16 -0.90 32.27 9.73
CA SER A 16 -1.75 31.24 10.32
C SER A 16 -3.04 31.11 9.50
N HIS A 17 -3.19 29.99 8.79
CA HIS A 17 -4.39 29.70 8.00
C HIS A 17 -4.83 28.25 8.23
N GLN A 18 -6.11 28.05 8.59
CA GLN A 18 -6.70 26.72 8.87
C GLN A 18 -5.89 25.92 9.91
N ASN A 19 -5.50 26.57 11.02
CA ASN A 19 -4.68 26.00 12.10
C ASN A 19 -3.30 25.49 11.68
N ASN A 20 -2.86 25.78 10.46
CA ASN A 20 -1.54 25.44 9.95
C ASN A 20 -0.73 26.71 9.67
N LEU A 21 0.60 26.58 9.68
CA LEU A 21 1.52 27.65 9.31
C LEU A 21 1.77 27.63 7.81
N TRP A 22 1.54 28.76 7.15
CA TRP A 22 1.72 28.93 5.71
C TRP A 22 2.75 30.01 5.41
N ILE A 23 3.56 29.78 4.39
CA ILE A 23 4.63 30.69 3.95
C ILE A 23 4.30 31.19 2.55
N ARG A 24 4.52 32.49 2.31
CA ARG A 24 4.32 33.11 0.99
C ARG A 24 5.36 32.61 -0.01
N ALA A 25 4.96 32.44 -1.28
CA ALA A 25 5.86 32.00 -2.35
C ALA A 25 7.11 32.90 -2.50
N VAL A 26 6.93 34.21 -2.30
CA VAL A 26 7.99 35.23 -2.39
C VAL A 26 9.03 35.03 -1.29
N GLU A 27 8.58 34.91 -0.04
CA GLU A 27 9.46 34.66 1.11
C GLU A 27 10.19 33.31 0.97
N LEU A 28 9.49 32.29 0.47
CA LEU A 28 10.11 30.99 0.19
C LEU A 28 11.20 31.10 -0.88
N ALA A 29 11.00 31.93 -1.91
CA ALA A 29 12.00 32.14 -2.96
C ALA A 29 13.28 32.78 -2.39
N HIS A 30 13.12 33.78 -1.52
CA HIS A 30 14.25 34.42 -0.83
C HIS A 30 14.97 33.45 0.13
N ALA A 31 14.24 32.67 0.92
CA ALA A 31 14.83 31.69 1.84
C ALA A 31 15.61 30.58 1.11
N LEU A 32 15.19 30.21 -0.11
CA LEU A 32 15.90 29.24 -0.95
C LEU A 32 17.09 29.86 -1.72
N GLY A 33 17.28 31.17 -1.63
CA GLY A 33 18.37 31.90 -2.30
C GLY A 33 18.13 32.17 -3.78
N TYR A 34 16.88 32.22 -4.24
CA TYR A 34 16.55 32.61 -5.61
C TYR A 34 16.60 34.13 -5.78
N ALA A 35 17.19 34.60 -6.88
CA ALA A 35 17.22 36.02 -7.23
C ALA A 35 15.86 36.55 -7.73
N GLN A 36 14.98 35.66 -8.22
CA GLN A 36 13.66 36.02 -8.73
C GLN A 36 12.57 35.47 -7.82
N GLU A 37 11.64 36.34 -7.44
CA GLU A 37 10.48 36.00 -6.60
C GLU A 37 9.54 34.98 -7.29
N ASN A 38 9.49 35.02 -8.63
CA ASN A 38 8.67 34.14 -9.45
C ASN A 38 9.22 32.72 -9.60
N SER A 39 10.43 32.42 -9.10
CA SER A 39 11.07 31.11 -9.23
C SER A 39 10.24 29.99 -8.59
N VAL A 40 9.69 30.22 -7.40
CA VAL A 40 8.84 29.24 -6.71
C VAL A 40 7.54 29.00 -7.47
N SER A 41 6.91 30.07 -7.96
CA SER A 41 5.70 29.97 -8.79
C SER A 41 5.94 29.18 -10.07
N ARG A 42 7.14 29.30 -10.67
CA ARG A 42 7.53 28.51 -11.84
C ARG A 42 7.69 27.02 -11.50
N ILE A 43 8.33 26.71 -10.38
CA ILE A 43 8.50 25.33 -9.88
C ILE A 43 7.15 24.68 -9.58
N TYR A 44 6.22 25.43 -8.99
CA TYR A 44 4.86 24.94 -8.76
C TYR A 44 4.15 24.65 -10.09
N ARG A 45 4.19 25.58 -11.05
CA ARG A 45 3.48 25.40 -12.34
C ARG A 45 3.99 24.20 -13.14
N SER A 46 5.26 23.82 -13.01
CA SER A 46 5.80 22.66 -13.70
C SER A 46 5.44 21.32 -13.05
N ASN A 47 5.05 21.31 -11.77
CA ASN A 47 4.78 20.08 -11.01
C ASN A 47 3.44 20.18 -10.27
N SER A 48 2.46 20.88 -10.84
CA SER A 48 1.20 21.23 -10.16
C SER A 48 0.35 20.00 -9.80
N ASP A 49 0.58 18.90 -10.51
CA ASP A 49 -0.03 17.58 -10.29
C ASP A 49 0.41 16.90 -8.99
N GLU A 50 1.61 17.20 -8.49
CA GLU A 50 2.12 16.64 -7.22
C GLU A 50 1.62 17.39 -5.97
N PHE A 51 0.97 18.54 -6.13
CA PHE A 51 0.51 19.36 -5.00
C PHE A 51 -0.97 19.14 -4.69
N THR A 52 -1.28 18.91 -3.41
CA THR A 52 -2.66 18.85 -2.92
C THR A 52 -3.18 20.24 -2.51
N PRO A 53 -4.51 20.44 -2.42
CA PRO A 53 -5.11 21.69 -1.91
C PRO A 53 -4.67 22.04 -0.48
N ASP A 54 -4.29 21.04 0.32
CA ASP A 54 -3.79 21.23 1.69
C ASP A 54 -2.31 21.68 1.72
N MET A 55 -1.61 21.61 0.58
CA MET A 55 -0.22 22.03 0.46
C MET A 55 -0.06 23.43 -0.11
N THR A 56 -0.95 23.86 -1.02
CA THR A 56 -0.82 25.15 -1.70
C THR A 56 -2.18 25.79 -1.93
N GLN A 57 -2.30 27.08 -1.64
CA GLN A 57 -3.52 27.85 -1.87
C GLN A 57 -3.19 29.26 -2.36
N VAL A 58 -4.14 29.89 -3.05
CA VAL A 58 -4.02 31.31 -3.44
C VAL A 58 -4.94 32.10 -2.54
N ILE A 59 -4.38 33.06 -1.81
CA ILE A 59 -5.12 33.95 -0.93
C ILE A 59 -4.98 35.40 -1.42
N GLU A 60 -6.00 36.20 -1.10
CA GLU A 60 -5.95 37.65 -1.29
C GLU A 60 -5.33 38.25 -0.03
N ILE A 61 -4.15 38.84 -0.19
CA ILE A 61 -3.44 39.53 0.90
C ILE A 61 -3.69 41.03 0.74
N PHE A 62 -4.09 41.66 1.85
CA PHE A 62 -4.24 43.11 1.96
C PHE A 62 -2.96 43.68 2.55
N ASP A 63 -2.18 44.41 1.75
CA ASP A 63 -1.00 45.11 2.24
C ASP A 63 -1.43 46.42 2.94
N GLY A 64 -1.64 46.33 4.26
CA GLY A 64 -1.88 47.47 5.14
C GLY A 64 -3.34 47.92 5.28
N ALA A 65 -3.64 48.57 6.41
CA ALA A 65 -5.00 48.91 6.85
C ALA A 65 -5.80 49.85 5.91
N ASP A 66 -5.14 50.52 4.96
CA ASP A 66 -5.73 51.56 4.10
C ASP A 66 -5.56 51.32 2.58
N SER A 67 -5.06 50.15 2.14
CA SER A 67 -4.87 49.87 0.71
C SER A 67 -5.98 48.98 0.15
N ALA A 68 -6.79 49.53 -0.76
CA ALA A 68 -7.89 48.82 -1.44
C ALA A 68 -7.42 47.85 -2.54
N LEU A 69 -6.11 47.61 -2.67
CA LEU A 69 -5.54 46.68 -3.64
C LEU A 69 -5.26 45.33 -2.97
N SER A 70 -6.09 44.32 -3.27
CA SER A 70 -5.82 42.95 -2.88
C SER A 70 -4.79 42.32 -3.82
N THR A 71 -3.68 41.84 -3.27
CA THR A 71 -2.68 41.11 -4.05
C THR A 71 -2.93 39.61 -3.89
N LYS A 72 -3.17 38.93 -5.01
CA LYS A 72 -3.31 37.46 -5.05
C LYS A 72 -1.93 36.82 -4.88
N ALA A 73 -1.64 36.33 -3.67
CA ALA A 73 -0.39 35.64 -3.37
C ALA A 73 -0.64 34.15 -3.16
N ARG A 74 0.25 33.32 -3.71
CA ARG A 74 0.24 31.88 -3.43
C ARG A 74 0.99 31.61 -2.14
N ILE A 75 0.37 30.84 -1.28
CA ILE A 75 0.92 30.38 -0.02
C ILE A 75 1.12 28.86 -0.04
N PHE A 76 2.12 28.41 0.69
CA PHE A 76 2.50 27.00 0.82
C PHE A 76 2.51 26.62 2.30
N SER A 77 1.91 25.49 2.66
CA SER A 77 2.08 24.94 4.01
C SER A 77 3.52 24.45 4.20
N LEU A 78 3.96 24.18 5.44
CA LEU A 78 5.30 23.65 5.70
C LEU A 78 5.60 22.38 4.88
N ARG A 79 4.61 21.49 4.73
CA ARG A 79 4.71 20.30 3.87
C ARG A 79 4.86 20.67 2.38
N GLY A 80 4.09 21.65 1.91
CA GLY A 80 4.24 22.20 0.56
C GLY A 80 5.61 22.83 0.32
N CYS A 81 6.16 23.54 1.31
CA CYS A 81 7.50 24.14 1.26
C CYS A 81 8.59 23.06 1.14
N HIS A 82 8.45 21.95 1.88
CA HIS A 82 9.35 20.81 1.76
C HIS A 82 9.37 20.22 0.34
N LEU A 83 8.18 20.10 -0.28
CA LEU A 83 8.03 19.58 -1.63
C LEU A 83 8.66 20.54 -2.68
N VAL A 84 8.39 21.85 -2.59
CA VAL A 84 9.06 22.85 -3.44
C VAL A 84 10.59 22.76 -3.33
N ALA A 85 11.11 22.56 -2.12
CA ALA A 85 12.56 22.44 -1.89
C ALA A 85 13.16 21.14 -2.46
N MET A 86 12.38 20.07 -2.65
CA MET A 86 12.83 18.87 -3.37
C MET A 86 13.11 19.17 -4.84
N PHE A 87 12.28 19.99 -5.48
CA PHE A 87 12.43 20.34 -6.90
C PHE A 87 13.50 21.39 -7.17
N ALA A 88 13.77 22.27 -6.20
CA ALA A 88 14.76 23.33 -6.32
C ALA A 88 16.20 22.82 -6.60
N ARG A 89 16.54 21.58 -6.19
CA ARG A 89 17.84 20.91 -6.38
C ARG A 89 19.10 21.77 -6.09
N THR A 90 18.99 22.81 -5.23
CA THR A 90 20.12 23.64 -4.79
C THR A 90 20.72 23.15 -3.47
N PRO A 91 21.99 23.47 -3.15
CA PRO A 91 22.57 23.15 -1.84
C PRO A 91 21.82 23.82 -0.68
N VAL A 92 21.34 25.06 -0.90
CA VAL A 92 20.50 25.79 0.06
C VAL A 92 19.17 25.05 0.28
N ALA A 93 18.52 24.57 -0.78
CA ALA A 93 17.30 23.78 -0.68
C ALA A 93 17.51 22.45 0.06
N LYS A 94 18.70 21.85 0.00
CA LYS A 94 19.02 20.65 0.79
C LYS A 94 19.08 20.94 2.29
N ALA A 95 19.67 22.07 2.68
CA ALA A 95 19.64 22.52 4.07
C ALA A 95 18.21 22.87 4.52
N PHE A 96 17.46 23.56 3.66
CA PHE A 96 16.07 23.94 3.92
C PHE A 96 15.17 22.71 4.15
N ARG A 97 15.33 21.63 3.35
CA ARG A 97 14.57 20.38 3.56
C ARG A 97 14.76 19.77 4.94
N ARG A 98 15.98 19.79 5.48
CA ARG A 98 16.25 19.31 6.85
C ARG A 98 15.60 20.22 7.88
N TRP A 99 15.82 21.53 7.71
CA TRP A 99 15.25 22.51 8.62
C TRP A 99 13.72 22.45 8.70
N VAL A 100 13.02 22.27 7.57
CA VAL A 100 11.55 22.13 7.58
C VAL A 100 11.10 20.89 8.37
N LEU A 101 11.81 19.76 8.25
CA LEU A 101 11.48 18.57 9.03
C LEU A 101 11.73 18.81 10.52
N ASP A 102 12.85 19.44 10.89
CA ASP A 102 13.15 19.79 12.28
C ASP A 102 12.08 20.74 12.88
N VAL A 103 11.51 21.64 12.07
CA VAL A 103 10.41 22.53 12.48
C VAL A 103 9.10 21.75 12.65
N LEU A 104 8.78 20.84 11.72
CA LEU A 104 7.59 19.99 11.83
C LEU A 104 7.66 19.11 13.08
N ASP A 105 8.80 18.45 13.33
CA ASP A 105 8.99 17.60 14.50
C ASP A 105 8.83 18.38 15.82
N LYS A 106 9.29 19.65 15.86
CA LYS A 106 9.08 20.53 17.02
C LYS A 106 7.62 20.90 17.22
N LEU A 107 6.90 21.25 16.15
CA LEU A 107 5.48 21.59 16.21
C LEU A 107 4.65 20.37 16.65
N ASP A 108 4.96 19.19 16.12
CA ASP A 108 4.31 17.95 16.52
C ASP A 108 4.59 17.63 18.00
N ALA A 109 5.84 17.80 18.46
CA ALA A 109 6.21 17.62 19.86
C ALA A 109 5.49 18.62 20.79
N GLU A 110 5.37 19.89 20.39
CA GLU A 110 4.62 20.91 21.13
C GLU A 110 3.12 20.61 21.16
N GLN A 111 2.54 20.14 20.05
CA GLN A 111 1.13 19.75 19.99
C GLN A 111 0.83 18.50 20.84
N HIS A 112 1.74 17.53 20.85
CA HIS A 112 1.66 16.38 21.73
C HIS A 112 1.86 16.77 23.20
N ALA A 113 2.77 17.69 23.51
CA ALA A 113 2.96 18.21 24.87
C ALA A 113 1.76 19.02 25.36
N ALA A 114 1.12 19.82 24.50
CA ALA A 114 -0.09 20.57 24.84
C ALA A 114 -1.33 19.68 25.01
N SER A 115 -1.37 18.53 24.32
CA SER A 115 -2.40 17.49 24.51
C SER A 115 -2.10 16.59 25.71
N SER A 116 -0.86 16.64 26.22
CA SER A 116 -0.42 16.04 27.48
C SER A 116 -0.56 17.08 28.60
N THR A 117 -1.79 17.48 28.93
CA THR A 117 -2.00 18.19 30.19
C THR A 117 -1.45 17.33 31.33
N PRO A 118 -0.57 17.86 32.21
CA PRO A 118 -0.27 17.19 33.46
C PRO A 118 -1.58 17.12 34.24
N THR A 119 -1.96 15.92 34.67
CA THR A 119 -3.00 15.74 35.69
C THR A 119 -2.70 16.68 36.86
N PRO A 120 -3.65 17.55 37.26
CA PRO A 120 -3.58 18.18 38.56
C PRO A 120 -3.76 17.08 39.61
N ASP A 121 -2.65 16.61 40.17
CA ASP A 121 -2.63 15.92 41.45
C ASP A 121 -3.00 16.96 42.53
N ASP A 122 -4.29 17.28 42.63
CA ASP A 122 -4.85 17.94 43.82
C ASP A 122 -6.34 17.63 43.96
N PHE A 123 -6.64 16.36 44.23
CA PHE A 123 -7.92 15.95 44.80
C PHE A 123 -7.64 15.13 46.07
N THR A 124 -7.44 15.83 47.18
CA THR A 124 -7.56 15.25 48.52
C THR A 124 -9.02 14.93 48.81
N GLY A 125 -9.51 13.86 48.20
CA GLY A 125 -10.79 13.23 48.53
C GLY A 125 -10.53 11.77 48.86
N THR A 126 -10.61 11.43 50.14
CA THR A 126 -10.40 10.06 50.65
C THR A 126 -11.51 9.13 50.13
N LEU A 127 -11.36 8.61 48.90
CA LEU A 127 -12.19 7.50 48.42
C LEU A 127 -11.74 6.24 49.13
N SER A 128 -12.61 5.74 50.00
CA SER A 128 -12.42 4.46 50.68
C SER A 128 -12.49 3.34 49.64
N ILE A 129 -11.34 2.90 49.15
CA ILE A 129 -11.22 1.81 48.18
C ILE A 129 -11.64 0.52 48.88
N THR A 130 -12.80 -0.03 48.50
CA THR A 130 -13.25 -1.33 49.01
C THR A 130 -12.42 -2.42 48.33
N PRO A 131 -11.63 -3.23 49.09
CA PRO A 131 -10.82 -4.29 48.50
C PRO A 131 -11.74 -5.39 47.93
N SER A 132 -11.51 -5.79 46.67
CA SER A 132 -12.38 -6.77 46.00
C SER A 132 -12.36 -8.15 46.67
N SER A 133 -13.50 -8.82 46.73
CA SER A 133 -13.66 -10.16 47.31
C SER A 133 -13.28 -11.26 46.32
N VAL A 134 -13.00 -12.47 46.81
CA VAL A 134 -12.65 -13.63 45.96
C VAL A 134 -13.81 -14.03 45.04
N ALA A 135 -15.05 -13.77 45.46
CA ALA A 135 -16.26 -14.04 44.67
C ALA A 135 -16.33 -13.17 43.39
N ASP A 136 -15.95 -11.90 43.48
CA ASP A 136 -16.06 -10.94 42.37
C ASP A 136 -15.00 -11.18 41.28
N ARG A 137 -13.93 -11.91 41.62
CA ARG A 137 -12.85 -12.29 40.68
C ARG A 137 -13.18 -13.55 39.85
N LYS A 138 -14.27 -14.25 40.16
CA LYS A 138 -14.73 -15.46 39.45
C LYS A 138 -15.09 -15.24 37.96
N PRO A 139 -15.87 -14.21 37.58
CA PRO A 139 -16.18 -13.94 36.17
C PRO A 139 -14.93 -13.60 35.34
N LEU A 140 -14.02 -12.82 35.90
CA LEU A 140 -12.77 -12.43 35.25
C LEU A 140 -11.86 -13.64 35.01
N ARG A 141 -11.79 -14.56 35.98
CA ARG A 141 -11.06 -15.83 35.81
C ARG A 141 -11.68 -16.72 34.72
N ALA A 142 -13.01 -16.77 34.63
CA ALA A 142 -13.69 -17.55 33.60
C ALA A 142 -13.43 -16.99 32.19
N LEU A 143 -13.44 -15.67 32.05
CA LEU A 143 -13.27 -14.98 30.77
C LEU A 143 -11.80 -14.97 30.30
N VAL A 144 -10.83 -14.86 31.20
CA VAL A 144 -9.42 -15.13 30.84
C VAL A 144 -9.21 -16.60 30.50
N GLY A 145 -9.96 -17.51 31.10
CA GLY A 145 -9.95 -18.93 30.73
C GLY A 145 -10.46 -19.18 29.30
N SER A 146 -11.51 -18.49 28.86
CA SER A 146 -11.95 -18.57 27.45
C SER A 146 -10.94 -17.91 26.51
N TRP A 147 -10.36 -16.77 26.91
CA TRP A 147 -9.30 -16.12 26.14
C TRP A 147 -8.07 -17.00 25.94
N ALA A 148 -7.59 -17.68 27.00
CA ALA A 148 -6.46 -18.61 26.92
C ALA A 148 -6.75 -19.79 25.96
N LYS A 149 -7.99 -20.32 25.98
CA LYS A 149 -8.43 -21.38 25.06
C LYS A 149 -8.49 -20.91 23.61
N LEU A 150 -8.99 -19.70 23.37
CA LEU A 150 -9.14 -19.12 22.03
C LEU A 150 -7.79 -18.69 21.42
N SER A 151 -6.88 -18.19 22.25
CA SER A 151 -5.55 -17.74 21.82
C SER A 151 -4.48 -18.84 21.78
N ASN A 152 -4.80 -20.04 22.29
CA ASN A 152 -3.85 -21.14 22.48
C ASN A 152 -2.59 -20.73 23.29
N ALA A 153 -2.75 -19.77 24.20
CA ALA A 153 -1.68 -19.26 25.06
C ALA A 153 -1.79 -19.84 26.48
N PRO A 154 -0.66 -20.00 27.21
CA PRO A 154 -0.70 -20.46 28.59
C PRO A 154 -1.47 -19.46 29.47
N PHE A 155 -2.36 -19.97 30.32
CA PHE A 155 -3.25 -19.19 31.18
C PHE A 155 -2.51 -18.11 32.00
N ASP A 156 -1.29 -18.41 32.46
CA ASP A 156 -0.45 -17.49 33.23
C ASP A 156 0.03 -16.28 32.40
N ALA A 157 0.29 -16.46 31.11
CA ALA A 157 0.73 -15.36 30.23
C ALA A 157 -0.41 -14.36 29.99
N CYS A 158 -1.63 -14.85 29.74
CA CYS A 158 -2.82 -14.02 29.64
C CYS A 158 -3.02 -13.20 30.92
N TRP A 159 -2.80 -13.82 32.08
CA TRP A 159 -2.96 -13.17 33.36
C TRP A 159 -1.88 -12.12 33.66
N ASN A 160 -0.65 -12.33 33.19
CA ASN A 160 0.42 -11.33 33.25
C ASN A 160 0.16 -10.14 32.33
N GLN A 161 -0.44 -10.37 31.16
CA GLN A 161 -0.84 -9.27 30.25
C GLN A 161 -1.94 -8.40 30.87
N LEU A 162 -2.90 -9.02 31.57
CA LEU A 162 -3.91 -8.28 32.32
C LEU A 162 -3.28 -7.48 33.46
N LYS A 163 -2.37 -8.08 34.25
CA LYS A 163 -1.65 -7.36 35.30
C LYS A 163 -0.87 -6.16 34.77
N ALA A 164 -0.18 -6.33 33.64
CA ALA A 164 0.56 -5.26 32.99
C ALA A 164 -0.35 -4.14 32.48
N ALA A 165 -1.54 -4.47 31.94
CA ALA A 165 -2.49 -3.47 31.45
C ALA A 165 -3.06 -2.58 32.57
N PHE A 166 -3.19 -3.12 33.78
CA PHE A 166 -3.71 -2.39 34.95
C PHE A 166 -2.62 -1.96 35.95
N ASN A 167 -1.34 -2.11 35.60
CA ASN A 167 -0.19 -1.82 36.47
C ASN A 167 -0.27 -2.49 37.85
N LEU A 168 -0.80 -3.72 37.92
CA LEU A 168 -0.99 -4.44 39.18
C LEU A 168 0.20 -5.34 39.50
N THR A 169 0.75 -5.21 40.70
CA THR A 169 1.77 -6.16 41.20
C THR A 169 1.12 -7.45 41.69
N ASN A 170 -0.06 -7.33 42.31
CA ASN A 170 -0.85 -8.46 42.76
C ASN A 170 -2.33 -8.28 42.43
N ILE A 171 -2.98 -9.37 42.03
CA ILE A 171 -4.41 -9.40 41.62
C ILE A 171 -5.33 -9.04 42.79
N LYS A 172 -4.83 -9.20 44.01
CA LYS A 172 -5.51 -8.80 45.23
C LYS A 172 -5.71 -7.28 45.33
N GLU A 173 -4.91 -6.50 44.61
CA GLU A 173 -4.92 -5.03 44.60
C GLU A 173 -5.96 -4.46 43.64
N LEU A 174 -6.62 -5.28 42.80
CA LEU A 174 -7.66 -4.80 41.90
C LEU A 174 -8.89 -4.31 42.71
N PRO A 175 -9.27 -3.01 42.61
CA PRO A 175 -10.49 -2.50 43.23
C PRO A 175 -11.75 -3.09 42.59
N GLN A 176 -12.84 -3.20 43.36
CA GLN A 176 -14.10 -3.74 42.85
C GLN A 176 -14.67 -2.93 41.68
N GLU A 177 -14.42 -1.62 41.66
CA GLU A 177 -14.88 -0.69 40.62
C GLU A 177 -14.22 -0.94 39.27
N TRP A 178 -13.04 -1.57 39.23
CA TRP A 178 -12.29 -1.83 38.00
C TRP A 178 -12.61 -3.21 37.38
N ILE A 179 -13.50 -3.98 38.01
CA ILE A 179 -13.91 -5.29 37.51
C ILE A 179 -14.65 -5.20 36.16
N PRO A 180 -15.60 -4.27 35.94
CA PRO A 180 -16.27 -4.12 34.65
C PRO A 180 -15.30 -3.74 33.53
N ASP A 181 -14.37 -2.83 33.81
CA ASP A 181 -13.36 -2.37 32.84
C ASP A 181 -12.38 -3.48 32.49
N ALA A 182 -11.95 -4.27 33.47
CA ALA A 182 -11.11 -5.43 33.23
C ALA A 182 -11.82 -6.52 32.41
N LEU A 183 -13.12 -6.73 32.62
CA LEU A 183 -13.92 -7.63 31.79
C LEU A 183 -14.04 -7.12 30.34
N ALA A 184 -14.32 -5.83 30.15
CA ALA A 184 -14.41 -5.21 28.84
C ALA A 184 -13.07 -5.29 28.08
N TRP A 185 -11.95 -5.08 28.79
CA TRP A 185 -10.62 -5.16 28.20
C TRP A 185 -10.28 -6.58 27.71
N VAL A 186 -10.58 -7.61 28.50
CA VAL A 186 -10.33 -9.00 28.06
C VAL A 186 -11.29 -9.38 26.93
N GLN A 187 -12.54 -8.92 26.95
CA GLN A 187 -13.47 -9.13 25.84
C GLN A 187 -12.97 -8.48 24.54
N ALA A 188 -12.46 -7.25 24.62
CA ALA A 188 -11.83 -6.59 23.47
C ALA A 188 -10.61 -7.36 22.96
N LYS A 189 -9.82 -7.99 23.84
CA LYS A 189 -8.72 -8.89 23.43
C LYS A 189 -9.24 -10.15 22.75
N ILE A 190 -10.33 -10.73 23.21
CA ILE A 190 -10.99 -11.88 22.57
C ILE A 190 -11.52 -11.49 21.18
N ASP A 191 -12.18 -10.34 21.06
CA ASP A 191 -12.77 -9.86 19.80
C ASP A 191 -11.71 -9.43 18.79
N ALA A 192 -10.56 -8.94 19.27
CA ALA A 192 -9.40 -8.60 18.45
C ALA A 192 -8.56 -9.83 18.03
N LEU A 193 -8.79 -11.01 18.63
CA LEU A 193 -8.20 -12.23 18.09
C LEU A 193 -8.75 -12.43 16.68
N PRO A 194 -7.91 -12.83 15.71
CA PRO A 194 -8.37 -13.06 14.35
C PRO A 194 -9.53 -14.05 14.42
N LYS A 195 -10.73 -13.59 14.04
CA LYS A 195 -11.93 -14.42 13.95
C LYS A 195 -11.56 -15.57 13.03
N ALA A 196 -11.33 -16.74 13.62
CA ALA A 196 -10.72 -17.85 12.91
C ALA A 196 -11.49 -18.06 11.60
N LEU A 197 -10.78 -18.03 10.47
CA LEU A 197 -11.34 -18.56 9.23
C LEU A 197 -11.92 -19.94 9.56
N PRO A 198 -13.07 -20.33 8.97
CA PRO A 198 -13.63 -21.66 9.18
C PRO A 198 -12.50 -22.70 9.02
N PRO A 199 -12.46 -23.74 9.85
CA PRO A 199 -11.37 -24.70 9.84
C PRO A 199 -11.16 -25.18 8.41
N GLN A 200 -10.00 -24.82 7.84
CA GLN A 200 -9.59 -25.31 6.53
C GLN A 200 -9.64 -26.84 6.62
N PRO A 201 -10.33 -27.54 5.69
CA PRO A 201 -10.29 -28.99 5.68
C PRO A 201 -8.81 -29.42 5.62
N GLU A 202 -8.39 -30.31 6.53
CA GLU A 202 -6.97 -30.67 6.80
C GLU A 202 -6.18 -31.08 5.56
N ARG A 203 -6.87 -31.39 4.46
CA ARG A 203 -6.39 -31.33 3.09
C ARG A 203 -7.59 -31.03 2.20
N LEU A 204 -7.56 -29.93 1.46
CA LEU A 204 -8.26 -29.94 0.17
C LEU A 204 -7.59 -31.05 -0.64
N PRO A 205 -8.29 -32.13 -1.05
CA PRO A 205 -7.68 -33.29 -1.72
C PRO A 205 -6.98 -32.95 -3.04
N LEU A 206 -7.08 -31.69 -3.47
CA LEU A 206 -6.64 -31.15 -4.75
C LEU A 206 -5.46 -30.17 -4.62
N TYR A 207 -4.99 -29.87 -3.40
CA TYR A 207 -3.90 -28.92 -3.17
C TYR A 207 -2.60 -29.64 -2.79
N ARG A 208 -1.60 -29.59 -3.69
CA ARG A 208 -0.24 -30.05 -3.42
C ARG A 208 0.73 -28.92 -3.78
N ASN A 209 1.66 -28.58 -2.89
CA ASN A 209 2.71 -27.58 -3.12
C ASN A 209 2.19 -26.20 -3.62
N GLY A 210 1.07 -25.70 -3.07
CA GLY A 210 0.51 -24.39 -3.46
C GLY A 210 -0.18 -24.35 -4.83
N CYS A 211 -0.35 -25.50 -5.49
CA CYS A 211 -0.99 -25.62 -6.79
C CYS A 211 -2.22 -26.54 -6.71
N PHE A 212 -3.29 -26.14 -7.41
CA PHE A 212 -4.44 -27.00 -7.67
C PHE A 212 -4.06 -28.05 -8.71
N TYR A 213 -4.15 -29.33 -8.34
CA TYR A 213 -4.02 -30.46 -9.24
C TYR A 213 -5.37 -31.18 -9.32
N PRO A 214 -5.95 -31.32 -10.53
CA PRO A 214 -7.10 -32.20 -10.72
C PRO A 214 -6.76 -33.60 -10.17
N PRO A 215 -7.69 -34.26 -9.46
CA PRO A 215 -7.43 -35.60 -8.96
C PRO A 215 -7.24 -36.54 -10.15
N HIS A 216 -6.34 -37.52 -10.02
CA HIS A 216 -6.36 -38.66 -10.94
C HIS A 216 -7.78 -39.23 -10.96
N ARG A 217 -8.30 -39.53 -12.16
CA ARG A 217 -9.68 -39.97 -12.38
C ARG A 217 -9.89 -41.34 -11.75
N ASP A 218 -10.10 -41.35 -10.44
CA ASP A 218 -10.37 -42.56 -9.68
C ASP A 218 -11.82 -42.94 -9.93
N ARG A 219 -12.05 -44.09 -10.57
CA ARG A 219 -13.39 -44.50 -11.05
C ARG A 219 -14.39 -44.74 -9.90
N SER A 220 -13.90 -44.82 -8.67
CA SER A 220 -14.66 -45.12 -7.45
C SER A 220 -15.07 -43.88 -6.64
N ARG A 221 -14.45 -42.70 -6.86
CA ARG A 221 -14.75 -41.47 -6.10
C ARG A 221 -15.73 -40.59 -6.86
N VAL A 222 -16.91 -40.38 -6.30
CA VAL A 222 -17.86 -39.38 -6.80
C VAL A 222 -17.39 -37.99 -6.33
N PRO A 223 -17.00 -37.07 -7.23
CA PRO A 223 -16.61 -35.72 -6.83
C PRO A 223 -17.80 -34.99 -6.20
N GLY A 224 -17.54 -34.16 -5.19
CA GLY A 224 -18.57 -33.26 -4.65
C GLY A 224 -19.06 -32.24 -5.70
N PRO A 225 -20.20 -31.56 -5.48
CA PRO A 225 -20.76 -30.62 -6.47
C PRO A 225 -19.79 -29.48 -6.85
N GLN A 226 -19.01 -28.98 -5.88
CA GLN A 226 -17.99 -27.96 -6.12
C GLN A 226 -16.77 -28.51 -6.88
N GLU A 227 -16.36 -29.75 -6.58
CA GLU A 227 -15.27 -30.41 -7.30
C GLU A 227 -15.66 -30.69 -8.76
N ALA A 228 -16.93 -31.03 -9.01
CA ALA A 228 -17.47 -31.24 -10.36
C ALA A 228 -17.46 -29.94 -11.18
N ALA A 229 -17.93 -28.82 -10.60
CA ALA A 229 -17.92 -27.52 -11.28
C ALA A 229 -16.50 -27.03 -11.62
N LEU A 230 -15.54 -27.24 -10.71
CA LEU A 230 -14.13 -26.93 -10.96
C LEU A 230 -13.53 -27.79 -12.09
N LEU A 231 -13.91 -29.07 -12.15
CA LEU A 231 -13.46 -29.98 -13.20
C LEU A 231 -14.05 -29.62 -14.57
N GLU A 232 -15.30 -29.17 -14.63
CA GLU A 232 -15.92 -28.67 -15.87
C GLU A 232 -15.19 -27.42 -16.38
N LEU A 233 -14.98 -26.43 -15.51
CA LEU A 233 -14.26 -25.21 -15.86
C LEU A 233 -12.83 -25.51 -16.33
N TRP A 234 -12.16 -26.47 -15.68
CA TRP A 234 -10.83 -26.91 -16.08
C TRP A 234 -10.83 -27.58 -17.45
N GLN A 235 -11.81 -28.45 -17.72
CA GLN A 235 -11.96 -29.08 -19.04
C GLN A 235 -12.21 -28.03 -20.12
N ASP A 236 -13.06 -27.05 -19.85
CA ASP A 236 -13.32 -25.94 -20.78
C ASP A 236 -12.08 -25.10 -21.06
N TRP A 237 -11.25 -24.84 -20.04
CA TRP A 237 -9.95 -24.18 -20.24
C TRP A 237 -9.04 -24.99 -21.16
N THR A 238 -8.86 -26.29 -20.90
CA THR A 238 -7.99 -27.14 -21.73
C THR A 238 -8.45 -27.21 -23.19
N ARG A 239 -9.77 -27.20 -23.43
CA ARG A 239 -10.33 -27.13 -24.79
C ARG A 239 -10.03 -25.80 -25.46
N ARG A 240 -10.19 -24.67 -24.74
CA ARG A 240 -9.88 -23.33 -25.26
C ARG A 240 -8.40 -23.18 -25.57
N GLU A 241 -7.52 -23.65 -24.69
CA GLU A 241 -6.07 -23.64 -24.90
C GLU A 241 -5.67 -24.46 -26.13
N ALA A 242 -6.24 -25.67 -26.29
CA ALA A 242 -6.02 -26.50 -27.46
C ALA A 242 -6.51 -25.82 -28.75
N GLY A 243 -7.67 -25.16 -28.71
CA GLY A 243 -8.22 -24.39 -29.82
C GLY A 243 -7.32 -23.23 -30.23
N LEU A 244 -6.92 -22.39 -29.28
CA LEU A 244 -5.99 -21.27 -29.52
C LEU A 244 -4.66 -21.74 -30.10
N ARG A 245 -4.11 -22.84 -29.57
CA ARG A 245 -2.89 -23.44 -30.09
C ARG A 245 -3.06 -23.95 -31.52
N GLN A 246 -4.21 -24.55 -31.83
CA GLN A 246 -4.51 -25.02 -33.18
C GLN A 246 -4.64 -23.86 -34.18
N GLU A 247 -5.33 -22.78 -33.81
CA GLU A 247 -5.47 -21.57 -34.61
C GLU A 247 -4.11 -20.90 -34.85
N PHE A 248 -3.30 -20.75 -33.80
CA PHE A 248 -1.96 -20.19 -33.93
C PHE A 248 -1.05 -21.04 -34.82
N MET A 249 -1.09 -22.37 -34.68
CA MET A 249 -0.35 -23.29 -35.57
C MET A 249 -0.90 -23.30 -37.00
N ALA A 250 -2.18 -22.98 -37.22
CA ALA A 250 -2.73 -22.79 -38.55
C ALA A 250 -2.21 -21.48 -39.17
N MET A 251 -2.19 -20.38 -38.40
CA MET A 251 -1.61 -19.10 -38.83
C MET A 251 -0.12 -19.25 -39.18
N LEU A 252 0.67 -19.93 -38.35
CA LEU A 252 2.09 -20.19 -38.65
C LEU A 252 2.28 -21.02 -39.92
N ARG A 253 1.40 -22.00 -40.18
CA ARG A 253 1.43 -22.79 -41.42
C ARG A 253 1.08 -21.94 -42.64
N GLU A 254 0.11 -21.04 -42.54
CA GLU A 254 -0.22 -20.11 -43.62
C GLU A 254 0.94 -19.13 -43.89
N LEU A 255 1.58 -18.63 -42.83
CA LEU A 255 2.76 -17.78 -42.94
C LEU A 255 3.92 -18.54 -43.59
N ASP A 256 4.15 -19.80 -43.20
CA ASP A 256 5.14 -20.66 -43.84
C ASP A 256 4.86 -20.88 -45.33
N ALA A 257 3.60 -21.10 -45.70
CA ALA A 257 3.19 -21.27 -47.10
C ALA A 257 3.45 -20.00 -47.92
N ARG A 258 2.98 -18.84 -47.44
CA ARG A 258 3.21 -17.55 -48.08
C ARG A 258 4.71 -17.19 -48.14
N ARG A 259 5.49 -17.58 -47.13
CA ARG A 259 6.95 -17.41 -47.08
C ARG A 259 7.64 -18.28 -48.12
N GLY A 260 7.20 -19.52 -48.30
CA GLY A 260 7.73 -20.41 -49.36
C GLY A 260 7.57 -19.79 -50.75
N ASP A 261 6.38 -19.21 -51.01
CA ASP A 261 6.11 -18.49 -52.25
C ASP A 261 6.98 -17.24 -52.36
N LEU A 262 6.98 -16.35 -51.35
CA LEU A 262 7.79 -15.12 -51.35
C LEU A 262 9.28 -15.39 -51.51
N PHE A 263 9.80 -16.46 -50.90
CA PHE A 263 11.19 -16.86 -51.02
C PHE A 263 11.51 -17.34 -52.44
N SER A 264 10.62 -18.11 -53.06
CA SER A 264 10.78 -18.53 -54.45
C SER A 264 10.81 -17.33 -55.42
N TYR A 265 9.97 -16.32 -55.19
CA TYR A 265 9.97 -15.07 -55.95
C TYR A 265 11.20 -14.21 -55.66
N ALA A 266 11.56 -14.04 -54.39
CA ALA A 266 12.73 -13.27 -53.98
C ALA A 266 14.03 -13.87 -54.53
N VAL A 267 14.22 -15.19 -54.47
CA VAL A 267 15.38 -15.88 -55.05
C VAL A 267 15.40 -15.74 -56.58
N SER A 268 14.24 -15.79 -57.23
CA SER A 268 14.13 -15.58 -58.69
C SER A 268 14.47 -14.15 -59.10
N ASP A 269 14.10 -13.14 -58.30
CA ASP A 269 14.42 -11.74 -58.54
C ASP A 269 15.86 -11.36 -58.14
N LEU A 270 16.40 -11.97 -57.06
CA LEU A 270 17.82 -11.83 -56.68
C LEU A 270 18.75 -12.44 -57.73
N GLY A 271 18.37 -13.57 -58.35
CA GLY A 271 19.12 -14.15 -59.46
C GLY A 271 19.23 -13.22 -60.68
N ARG A 272 18.36 -12.23 -60.81
CA ARG A 272 18.42 -11.20 -61.85
C ARG A 272 19.26 -9.97 -61.46
N ASN A 273 19.41 -9.69 -60.16
CA ASN A 273 20.04 -8.46 -59.63
C ASN A 273 21.14 -8.75 -58.56
N ALA A 274 21.86 -9.85 -58.71
CA ALA A 274 22.69 -10.51 -57.67
C ALA A 274 23.80 -9.66 -57.01
N ASP A 275 24.07 -8.45 -57.50
CA ASP A 275 25.10 -7.56 -56.95
C ASP A 275 24.59 -6.61 -55.84
N THR A 276 23.33 -6.69 -55.41
CA THR A 276 22.77 -5.72 -54.43
C THR A 276 22.40 -6.32 -53.06
N MET A 277 23.32 -6.10 -52.12
CA MET A 277 23.18 -5.82 -50.68
C MET A 277 22.55 -6.82 -49.68
N PHE A 278 21.90 -7.92 -50.05
CA PHE A 278 21.40 -8.87 -49.04
C PHE A 278 21.84 -10.30 -49.31
N SER A 279 22.68 -10.84 -48.40
CA SER A 279 22.98 -12.26 -48.39
C SER A 279 21.68 -13.05 -48.13
N PRO A 280 21.33 -14.04 -48.97
CA PRO A 280 20.14 -14.87 -48.79
C PRO A 280 20.14 -15.58 -47.43
N GLN A 281 21.33 -15.84 -46.87
CA GLN A 281 21.51 -16.38 -45.52
C GLN A 281 20.90 -15.47 -44.44
N CYS A 282 21.14 -14.16 -44.51
CA CYS A 282 20.70 -13.21 -43.50
C CYS A 282 19.18 -13.01 -43.53
N LEU A 283 18.59 -13.03 -44.73
CA LEU A 283 17.14 -13.03 -44.91
C LEU A 283 16.50 -14.29 -44.32
N LEU A 284 17.09 -15.46 -44.56
CA LEU A 284 16.62 -16.71 -43.97
C LEU A 284 16.70 -16.67 -42.45
N ASP A 285 17.83 -16.26 -41.89
CA ASP A 285 18.06 -16.21 -40.44
C ASP A 285 17.05 -15.28 -39.74
N SER A 286 16.80 -14.08 -40.28
CA SER A 286 15.81 -13.16 -39.72
C SER A 286 14.37 -13.69 -39.75
N LEU A 287 13.99 -14.43 -40.80
CA LEU A 287 12.67 -15.03 -40.94
C LEU A 287 12.48 -16.24 -40.01
N PHE A 288 13.51 -17.08 -39.84
CA PHE A 288 13.45 -18.17 -38.87
C PHE A 288 13.44 -17.63 -37.44
N GLN A 289 14.24 -16.61 -37.14
CA GLN A 289 14.30 -16.02 -35.81
C GLN A 289 12.95 -15.41 -35.40
N SER A 290 12.34 -14.58 -36.25
CA SER A 290 11.03 -13.98 -35.96
C SER A 290 9.91 -15.01 -35.73
N ARG A 291 9.91 -16.12 -36.49
CA ARG A 291 9.00 -17.25 -36.25
C ARG A 291 9.23 -17.88 -34.88
N THR A 292 10.47 -18.22 -34.57
CA THR A 292 10.80 -18.89 -33.30
C THR A 292 10.48 -18.00 -32.09
N GLU A 293 10.73 -16.69 -32.21
CA GLU A 293 10.37 -15.71 -31.19
C GLU A 293 8.85 -15.59 -31.02
N ALA A 294 8.09 -15.54 -32.12
CA ALA A 294 6.63 -15.52 -32.06
C ALA A 294 6.05 -16.78 -31.38
N GLU A 295 6.60 -17.96 -31.70
CA GLU A 295 6.18 -19.22 -31.06
C GLU A 295 6.49 -19.25 -29.57
N GLN A 296 7.68 -18.79 -29.17
CA GLN A 296 8.08 -18.70 -27.77
C GLN A 296 7.19 -17.73 -26.99
N ARG A 297 6.94 -16.53 -27.54
CA ARG A 297 6.08 -15.51 -26.92
C ARG A 297 4.65 -16.01 -26.75
N PHE A 298 4.11 -16.70 -27.76
CA PHE A 298 2.78 -17.30 -27.68
C PHE A 298 2.70 -18.37 -26.59
N ARG A 299 3.71 -19.26 -26.51
CA ARG A 299 3.78 -20.30 -25.49
C ARG A 299 3.86 -19.71 -24.08
N GLN A 300 4.70 -18.69 -23.89
CA GLN A 300 4.81 -17.97 -22.62
C GLN A 300 3.49 -17.30 -22.22
N ALA A 301 2.81 -16.63 -23.16
CA ALA A 301 1.51 -16.00 -22.88
C ALA A 301 0.43 -17.01 -22.46
N LEU A 302 0.42 -18.21 -23.06
CA LEU A 302 -0.48 -19.29 -22.64
C LEU A 302 -0.15 -19.80 -21.23
N GLU A 303 1.12 -19.97 -20.91
CA GLU A 303 1.58 -20.39 -19.58
C GLU A 303 1.18 -19.35 -18.50
N ASP A 304 1.41 -18.07 -18.77
CA ASP A 304 1.04 -16.97 -17.86
C ASP A 304 -0.49 -16.91 -17.66
N ALA A 305 -1.27 -17.05 -18.73
CA ALA A 305 -2.74 -17.08 -18.64
C ALA A 305 -3.24 -18.28 -17.82
N SER A 306 -2.65 -19.47 -18.02
CA SER A 306 -2.95 -20.66 -17.22
C SER A 306 -2.62 -20.44 -15.75
N LEU A 307 -1.48 -19.82 -15.46
CA LEU A 307 -1.05 -19.50 -14.10
C LEU A 307 -2.01 -18.52 -13.42
N HIS A 308 -2.40 -17.43 -14.10
CA HIS A 308 -3.36 -16.48 -13.57
C HIS A 308 -4.73 -17.11 -13.28
N LEU A 309 -5.20 -17.98 -14.18
CA LEU A 309 -6.45 -18.71 -13.96
C LEU A 309 -6.34 -19.61 -12.72
N ARG A 310 -5.24 -20.36 -12.57
CA ARG A 310 -4.98 -21.17 -11.36
C ARG A 310 -4.97 -20.33 -10.09
N LEU A 311 -4.30 -19.17 -10.11
CA LEU A 311 -4.27 -18.27 -8.95
C LEU A 311 -5.67 -17.73 -8.61
N SER A 312 -6.46 -17.37 -9.62
CA SER A 312 -7.84 -16.91 -9.39
C SER A 312 -8.74 -17.99 -8.80
N LEU A 313 -8.63 -19.25 -9.27
CA LEU A 313 -9.33 -20.39 -8.70
C LEU A 313 -8.89 -20.68 -7.27
N ASN A 314 -7.58 -20.59 -7.01
CA ASN A 314 -7.01 -20.75 -5.68
C ASN A 314 -7.61 -19.73 -4.69
N VAL A 315 -7.73 -18.47 -5.10
CA VAL A 315 -8.35 -17.41 -4.30
C VAL A 315 -9.85 -17.67 -4.10
N ALA A 316 -10.57 -18.08 -5.15
CA ALA A 316 -12.01 -18.39 -5.03
C ALA A 316 -12.28 -19.52 -4.01
N VAL A 317 -11.52 -20.61 -4.11
CA VAL A 317 -11.59 -21.73 -3.17
C VAL A 317 -11.22 -21.30 -1.74
N ALA A 318 -10.18 -20.48 -1.57
CA ALA A 318 -9.78 -19.97 -0.26
C ALA A 318 -10.85 -19.05 0.38
N LEU A 319 -11.63 -18.35 -0.44
CA LEU A 319 -12.74 -17.50 -0.01
C LEU A 319 -14.05 -18.27 0.24
N GLY A 320 -14.06 -19.59 0.04
CA GLY A 320 -15.24 -20.44 0.21
C GLY A 320 -16.38 -20.12 -0.77
N LYS A 321 -16.05 -19.56 -1.94
CA LYS A 321 -16.97 -19.27 -3.04
C LYS A 321 -16.83 -20.29 -4.15
#